data_AF-A0A961U3L2-F1
#
_entry.id   AF-A0A961U3L2-F1
#
_cell.length_a   1.000
_cell.length_b   1.000
_cell.length_c   1.000
_cell.angle_alpha   90.00
_cell.angle_beta   90.00
_cell.angle_gamma   90.00
#
_symmetry.space_group_name_H-M   'P 1'
#
loop_
_entity.id
_entity.type
_entity.pdbx_description
1 polymer ?
#
loop_
_entity_poly.entity_id
_entity_poly.type
_entity_poly.pdbx_seq_one_letter_code
_entity_poly.pdbx_strand_id
1 'polypeptide(L)' 'MPSFKSDFLRVMQERGFIHQISDETALDELFAKETVTAYIGFDATAKSLHAGSLIQI' A
#
# COMPACT_ATOMS: atom_id res chain seq x y z
N MET A 1 -7.75 -15.46 8.20
CA MET A 1 -7.18 -14.23 8.79
C MET A 1 -8.34 -13.27 8.98
N PRO A 2 -8.45 -12.53 10.11
CA PRO A 2 -9.49 -11.51 10.20
C PRO A 2 -9.26 -10.51 9.07
N SER A 3 -10.33 -10.21 8.33
CA SER A 3 -10.33 -9.24 7.25
C SER A 3 -10.02 -7.86 7.82
N PHE A 4 -9.18 -7.08 7.13
CA PHE A 4 -9.08 -5.63 7.35
C PHE A 4 -10.48 -4.99 7.36
N LYS A 5 -10.66 -3.97 8.21
CA LYS A 5 -11.89 -3.17 8.27
C LYS A 5 -11.95 -2.19 7.10
N SER A 6 -10.81 -1.65 6.70
CA SER A 6 -10.72 -0.72 5.57
C SER A 6 -10.83 -1.45 4.25
N ASP A 7 -11.63 -0.90 3.34
CA ASP A 7 -11.78 -1.44 1.99
C ASP A 7 -10.46 -1.44 1.21
N PHE A 8 -9.62 -0.41 1.43
CA PHE A 8 -8.32 -0.30 0.79
C PHE A 8 -7.39 -1.46 1.15
N LEU A 9 -7.13 -1.69 2.44
CA LEU A 9 -6.19 -2.77 2.85
C LEU A 9 -6.74 -4.15 2.51
N ARG A 10 -8.07 -4.32 2.54
CA ARG A 10 -8.72 -5.57 2.13
C ARG A 10 -8.46 -5.87 0.65
N VAL A 11 -8.64 -4.90 -0.25
CA VAL A 11 -8.33 -5.07 -1.68
C VAL A 11 -6.84 -5.34 -1.90
N MET A 12 -5.96 -4.60 -1.20
CA MET A 12 -4.51 -4.79 -1.33
C MET A 12 -4.07 -6.18 -0.86
N GLN A 13 -4.68 -6.71 0.21
CA GLN A 13 -4.44 -8.06 0.70
C GLN A 13 -4.97 -9.13 -0.28
N GLU A 14 -6.21 -8.99 -0.74
CA GLU A 14 -6.84 -9.92 -1.69
C GLU A 14 -6.06 -10.03 -3.00
N ARG A 15 -5.45 -8.93 -3.45
CA ARG A 15 -4.61 -8.88 -4.65
C ARG A 15 -3.15 -9.28 -4.42
N GLY A 16 -2.75 -9.55 -3.18
CA GLY A 16 -1.39 -9.97 -2.84
C GLY A 16 -0.34 -8.87 -2.92
N PHE A 17 -0.72 -7.60 -2.76
CA PHE A 17 0.21 -6.46 -2.82
C PHE A 17 0.87 -6.10 -1.47
N ILE A 18 0.43 -6.74 -0.38
CA ILE A 18 0.98 -6.51 0.95
C ILE A 18 2.11 -7.50 1.23
N HIS A 19 3.33 -6.99 1.35
CA HIS A 19 4.46 -7.77 1.85
C HIS A 19 4.65 -7.61 3.37
N GLN A 20 4.63 -6.37 3.85
CA GLN A 20 4.79 -5.99 5.26
C GLN A 20 3.99 -4.71 5.53
N ILE A 21 3.57 -4.51 6.77
CA ILE A 21 2.83 -3.32 7.21
C ILE A 21 3.46 -2.80 8.51
N SER A 22 3.70 -1.50 8.57
CA SER A 22 4.04 -0.82 9.82
C SER A 22 2.76 -0.44 10.57
N ASP A 23 2.64 -0.89 11.82
CA ASP A 23 1.46 -0.66 12.68
C ASP A 23 0.12 -0.97 11.98
N GLU A 24 -0.09 -2.26 11.70
CA GLU A 24 -1.25 -2.78 10.98
C GLU A 24 -2.59 -2.31 11.55
N THR A 25 -2.72 -2.30 12.89
CA THR A 25 -3.96 -1.91 13.56
C THR A 25 -4.25 -0.43 13.37
N ALA A 26 -3.27 0.45 13.65
CA ALA A 26 -3.48 1.89 13.53
C ALA A 26 -3.72 2.31 12.08
N LEU A 27 -3.02 1.66 11.13
CA LEU A 27 -3.16 1.95 9.71
C LEU A 27 -4.56 1.57 9.20
N ASP A 28 -5.06 0.38 9.56
CA ASP A 28 -6.41 -0.06 9.17
C ASP A 28 -7.50 0.83 9.76
N GLU A 29 -7.35 1.27 11.01
CA GLU A 29 -8.27 2.21 11.65
C GLU A 29 -8.28 3.58 10.96
N LEU A 30 -7.12 4.08 10.53
CA LEU A 30 -7.01 5.34 9.80
C LEU A 30 -7.69 5.26 8.44
N PHE A 31 -7.38 4.23 7.64
CA PHE A 31 -8.00 4.02 6.32
C PHE A 31 -9.50 3.72 6.39
N ALA A 32 -10.01 3.21 7.52
CA ALA A 32 -11.44 3.01 7.73
C ALA A 32 -12.17 4.31 8.12
N LYS A 33 -11.46 5.32 8.63
CA LYS A 33 -12.04 6.55 9.16
C LYS A 33 -12.07 7.68 8.12
N GLU A 34 -11.04 7.80 7.30
CA GLU A 34 -10.86 8.96 6.43
C GLU A 34 -10.07 8.66 5.16
N THR A 35 -10.09 9.61 4.22
CA THR A 35 -9.23 9.55 3.04
C THR A 35 -7.79 9.90 3.42
N VAL A 36 -6.89 8.95 3.24
CA VAL A 36 -5.46 9.10 3.56
C VAL A 36 -4.68 9.48 2.30
N THR A 37 -3.83 10.50 2.39
CA THR A 37 -2.89 10.82 1.32
C THR A 37 -1.67 9.91 1.43
N ALA A 38 -1.33 9.22 0.33
CA ALA A 38 -0.18 8.32 0.25
C ALA A 38 0.83 8.81 -0.79
N TYR A 39 2.07 8.30 -0.70
CA TYR A 39 3.12 8.56 -1.69
C TYR A 39 3.96 7.32 -1.92
N ILE A 40 4.62 7.28 -3.08
CA ILE A 40 5.69 6.35 -3.41
C ILE A 40 6.92 7.13 -3.86
N GLY A 41 8.10 6.64 -3.50
CA GLY A 41 9.37 7.31 -3.79
C GLY A 41 10.18 6.55 -4.82
N PHE A 42 10.77 7.28 -5.77
CA PHE A 42 11.75 6.73 -6.72
C PHE A 42 13.01 7.57 -6.71
N ASP A 43 14.16 6.93 -6.52
CA ASP A 43 15.45 7.56 -6.76
C ASP A 43 15.79 7.52 -8.26
N ALA A 44 16.23 8.65 -8.82
CA ALA A 44 16.55 8.82 -10.23
C ALA A 44 17.91 8.17 -10.60
N THR A 45 18.03 6.86 -10.38
CA THR A 45 19.25 6.08 -10.61
C THR A 45 19.49 5.70 -12.08
N ALA A 46 18.49 5.91 -12.94
CA ALA A 46 18.55 5.65 -14.38
C ALA A 46 17.71 6.67 -15.16
N LYS A 47 17.89 6.70 -16.48
CA LYS A 47 17.14 7.59 -17.40
C LYS A 47 15.65 7.26 -17.54
N SER A 48 15.23 6.09 -17.07
CA SER A 48 13.86 5.59 -17.14
C SER A 48 13.59 4.61 -16.01
N LEU A 49 12.32 4.52 -15.60
CA LEU A 49 11.82 3.40 -14.81
C LEU A 49 11.76 2.13 -15.66
N HIS A 50 11.67 0.97 -15.00
CA HIS A 50 11.48 -0.32 -15.63
C HIS A 50 10.34 -1.08 -14.96
N ALA A 51 10.02 -2.29 -15.44
CA ALA A 51 8.88 -3.06 -14.96
C ALA A 51 8.87 -3.34 -13.44
N GLY A 52 10.03 -3.30 -12.77
CA GLY A 52 10.13 -3.47 -11.33
C GLY A 52 9.53 -2.30 -10.54
N SER A 53 9.49 -1.10 -11.13
CA SER A 53 8.87 0.09 -10.53
C SER A 53 7.33 0.03 -10.55
N LEU A 54 6.75 -0.77 -11.44
CA LEU A 54 5.30 -0.78 -11.68
C LEU A 54 4.50 -1.44 -10.55
N ILE A 55 5.12 -2.26 -9.71
CA ILE A 55 4.42 -2.91 -8.58
C ILE A 55 4.06 -1.88 -7.49
N GLN A 56 4.83 -0.81 -7.37
CA GLN A 56 4.60 0.23 -6.38
C GLN A 56 3.62 1.31 -6.88
N ILE A 57 3.33 1.38 -8.19
CA ILE A 57 2.46 2.37 -8.83
C ILE A 57 1.02 1.87 -8.85
#